data_AF-A0A7R9NJJ7-F1
#
_entry.id   AF-A0A7R9NJJ7-F1
#
_cell.length_a   1.000
_cell.length_b   1.000
_cell.length_c   1.000
_cell.angle_alpha   90.00
_cell.angle_beta   90.00
_cell.angle_gamma   90.00
#
_symmetry.space_group_name_H-M   'P 1'
#
loop_
_entity.id
_entity.type
_entity.pdbx_description
1 polymer ?
#
loop_
_entity_poly.entity_id
_entity_poly.type
_entity_poly.pdbx_seq_one_letter_code
_entity_poly.pdbx_strand_id
1 'polypeptide(L)'
;TSLRNLANNQYDGDCKRLADDINNFFASVSSDLPPLQQEYQSYQQVPDKFIIPVEQVKRKLLEVNSKKAIGPDQMPIWVLTNYAHIIPKPLPAIFNVSIRQ
;
A
#
# COMPACT_ATOMS: atom_id res chain seq x y z
N THR A 1 10.53 -27.93 -16.81
CA THR A 1 9.64 -28.94 -17.44
C THR A 1 8.34 -28.27 -17.80
N SER A 2 7.89 -28.34 -19.06
CA SER A 2 6.65 -27.68 -19.50
C SER A 2 5.41 -28.45 -19.01
N LEU A 3 4.36 -27.75 -18.57
CA LEU A 3 3.09 -28.35 -18.13
C LEU A 3 2.44 -29.22 -19.22
N ARG A 4 2.63 -28.86 -20.50
CA ARG A 4 2.16 -29.68 -21.63
C ARG A 4 2.90 -31.01 -21.74
N ASN A 5 4.21 -31.03 -21.46
CA ASN A 5 4.98 -32.26 -21.46
C ASN A 5 4.58 -33.14 -20.26
N LEU A 6 4.24 -32.54 -19.12
CA LEU A 6 3.74 -33.25 -17.96
C LEU A 6 2.37 -33.88 -18.23
N ALA A 7 1.45 -33.12 -18.85
CA ALA A 7 0.14 -33.63 -19.25
C ALA A 7 0.26 -34.81 -20.22
N ASN A 8 1.12 -34.70 -21.24
CA ASN A 8 1.32 -35.76 -22.22
C ASN A 8 1.97 -37.02 -21.63
N ASN A 9 2.85 -36.88 -20.63
CA ASN A 9 3.62 -38.01 -20.09
C ASN A 9 2.94 -38.72 -18.92
N GLN A 10 2.11 -38.03 -18.14
CA GLN A 10 1.51 -38.59 -16.92
C GLN A 10 -0.03 -38.61 -16.93
N TYR A 11 -0.64 -37.89 -17.86
CA TYR A 11 -2.10 -37.70 -17.92
C TYR A 11 -2.66 -37.97 -19.31
N ASP A 12 -1.91 -38.64 -20.20
CA ASP A 12 -2.31 -38.95 -21.58
C ASP A 12 -2.78 -37.74 -22.41
N GLY A 13 -2.25 -36.55 -22.08
CA GLY A 13 -2.66 -35.28 -22.69
C GLY A 13 -3.91 -34.64 -22.07
N ASP A 14 -4.52 -35.27 -21.06
CA ASP A 14 -5.67 -34.73 -20.33
C ASP A 14 -5.26 -33.59 -19.40
N CYS A 15 -5.37 -32.38 -19.95
CA CYS A 15 -5.05 -31.14 -19.23
C CYS A 15 -6.03 -30.84 -18.08
N LYS A 16 -7.27 -31.36 -18.13
CA LYS A 16 -8.26 -31.12 -17.06
C LYS A 16 -7.87 -31.94 -15.83
N ARG A 17 -7.56 -33.21 -16.03
CA ARG A 17 -7.13 -34.10 -14.95
C ARG A 17 -5.84 -33.60 -14.28
N LEU A 18 -4.89 -33.08 -15.05
CA LEU A 18 -3.70 -32.42 -14.50
C LEU A 18 -4.07 -31.17 -13.66
N ALA A 19 -4.99 -30.34 -14.13
CA ALA A 19 -5.42 -29.14 -13.41
C ALA A 19 -6.12 -29.49 -12.09
N ASP A 20 -6.97 -30.52 -12.10
CA ASP A 20 -7.65 -31.00 -10.90
C ASP A 20 -6.66 -31.54 -9.87
N ASP A 21 -5.67 -32.34 -10.28
CA ASP A 21 -4.63 -32.85 -9.38
C ASP A 21 -3.76 -31.73 -8.79
N ILE A 22 -3.39 -30.73 -9.60
CA ILE A 22 -2.65 -29.56 -9.12
C ILE A 22 -3.48 -28.79 -8.08
N ASN A 23 -4.75 -28.55 -8.38
CA ASN A 23 -5.65 -27.84 -7.47
C ASN A 23 -5.84 -28.61 -6.16
N ASN A 24 -6.05 -29.93 -6.24
CA ASN A 24 -6.19 -30.81 -5.08
C ASN A 24 -4.91 -30.84 -4.24
N PHE A 25 -3.74 -30.85 -4.88
CA PHE A 25 -2.46 -30.76 -4.18
C PHE A 25 -2.34 -29.46 -3.39
N PHE A 26 -2.54 -28.31 -4.02
CA PHE A 26 -2.45 -27.02 -3.32
C PHE A 26 -3.54 -26.84 -2.26
N ALA A 27 -4.75 -27.35 -2.51
CA ALA A 27 -5.82 -27.39 -1.52
C ALA A 27 -5.46 -28.28 -0.32
N SER A 28 -4.79 -29.42 -0.53
CA SER A 28 -4.32 -30.29 0.55
C SER A 28 -3.21 -29.65 1.39
N VAL A 29 -2.31 -28.89 0.78
CA VAL A 29 -1.25 -28.17 1.51
C VAL A 29 -1.82 -27.03 2.36
N SER A 30 -2.96 -26.48 1.94
CA SER A 30 -3.65 -25.40 2.64
C SER A 30 -4.84 -25.87 3.50
N SER A 31 -5.06 -27.18 3.65
CA SER A 31 -6.23 -27.72 4.35
C SER A 31 -6.27 -27.37 5.83
N ASP A 32 -5.09 -27.24 6.43
CA ASP A 32 -4.93 -26.94 7.86
C ASP A 32 -4.99 -25.42 8.14
N LEU A 33 -5.03 -24.59 7.08
CA LEU A 33 -5.19 -23.17 7.23
C LEU A 33 -6.66 -22.87 7.53
N PRO A 34 -6.97 -22.25 8.69
CA PRO A 34 -8.33 -21.80 8.93
C PRO A 34 -8.73 -20.80 7.83
N PRO A 35 -10.01 -20.76 7.44
CA PRO A 35 -10.51 -19.72 6.55
C PRO A 35 -10.10 -18.35 7.07
N LEU A 36 -9.76 -17.43 6.17
CA LEU A 36 -9.49 -16.04 6.52
C LEU A 36 -10.69 -15.49 7.30
N GLN A 37 -10.54 -15.42 8.62
CA GLN A 37 -11.48 -14.71 9.47
C GLN A 37 -11.25 -13.24 9.19
N GLN A 38 -12.10 -12.67 8.35
CA GLN A 38 -12.14 -11.24 8.09
C GLN A 38 -12.71 -10.53 9.32
N GLU A 39 -11.99 -10.62 10.44
CA GLU A 39 -12.14 -9.68 11.54
C GLU A 39 -11.55 -8.37 11.05
N TYR A 40 -12.33 -7.65 10.26
CA TYR A 40 -12.13 -6.22 10.12
C TYR A 40 -12.35 -5.63 11.50
N GLN A 41 -11.27 -5.48 12.26
CA GLN A 41 -11.19 -4.47 13.30
C GLN A 41 -11.48 -3.16 12.57
N SER A 42 -12.75 -2.76 12.59
CA SER A 42 -13.12 -1.42 12.16
C SER A 42 -12.41 -0.52 13.15
N TYR A 43 -11.24 0.01 12.77
CA TYR A 43 -10.60 1.12 13.46
C TYR A 43 -11.53 2.32 13.29
N GLN A 44 -12.69 2.30 13.96
CA GLN A 44 -13.79 3.22 13.72
C GLN A 44 -13.38 4.67 13.97
N GLN A 45 -12.30 4.89 14.71
CA GLN A 45 -11.72 6.19 14.96
C GLN A 45 -10.20 6.10 14.98
N VAL A 46 -9.57 6.67 13.95
CA VAL A 46 -8.16 7.04 13.99
C VAL A 46 -7.99 8.02 15.16
N PRO A 47 -7.12 7.73 16.14
CA PRO A 47 -6.85 8.68 17.22
C PRO A 47 -6.38 10.04 16.67
N ASP A 48 -6.94 11.14 17.18
CA ASP A 48 -6.65 12.50 16.71
C ASP A 48 -5.16 12.85 16.68
N LYS A 49 -4.35 12.21 17.55
CA LYS A 49 -2.88 12.37 17.58
C LYS A 49 -2.19 11.99 16.26
N PHE A 50 -2.84 11.20 15.41
CA PHE A 50 -2.31 10.79 14.11
C PHE A 50 -2.83 11.66 12.95
N ILE A 51 -3.82 12.51 13.20
CA ILE A 51 -4.35 13.43 12.19
C ILE A 51 -3.45 14.66 12.12
N ILE A 52 -2.90 14.92 10.95
CA ILE A 52 -2.08 16.10 10.69
C ILE A 52 -3.01 17.31 10.49
N PRO A 53 -2.95 18.37 11.30
CA PRO A 53 -3.74 19.58 11.10
C PRO A 53 -3.11 20.51 10.05
N VAL A 54 -3.94 21.14 9.22
CA VAL A 54 -3.54 22.10 8.17
C VAL A 54 -2.67 23.24 8.75
N GLU A 55 -3.08 23.82 9.88
CA GLU A 55 -2.35 24.92 10.52
C GLU A 55 -0.98 24.50 11.06
N GLN A 56 -0.80 23.23 11.42
CA GLN A 56 0.51 22.71 11.83
C GLN A 56 1.46 22.67 10.63
N VAL A 57 0.98 22.17 9.47
CA VAL A 57 1.77 22.15 8.23
C VAL A 57 2.13 23.57 7.79
N LYS A 58 1.16 24.49 7.82
CA LYS A 58 1.40 25.90 7.48
C LYS A 58 2.49 26.54 8.33
N ARG A 59 2.43 26.40 9.66
CA ARG A 59 3.47 26.91 10.57
C ARG A 59 4.83 26.28 10.26
N LYS A 60 4.86 24.96 10.04
CA LYS A 60 6.11 24.26 9.74
C LYS A 60 6.73 24.67 8.41
N LEU A 61 5.93 24.96 7.39
CA LEU A 61 6.43 25.47 6.10
C LEU A 61 7.07 26.87 6.24
N LEU A 62 6.51 27.73 7.08
CA LEU A 62 7.06 29.06 7.34
C LEU A 62 8.35 29.02 8.17
N GLU A 63 8.52 27.98 8.99
CA GLU A 63 9.73 27.74 9.79
C GLU A 63 10.86 27.05 9.01
N VAL A 64 10.64 26.68 7.73
CA VAL A 64 11.66 25.99 6.94
C VAL A 64 12.87 26.90 6.73
N ASN A 65 14.04 26.39 7.11
CA ASN A 65 15.30 27.09 6.88
C ASN A 65 15.67 27.06 5.40
N SER A 66 15.62 28.23 4.75
CA SER A 66 15.97 28.45 3.34
C SER A 66 17.42 28.15 2.99
N LYS A 67 18.31 28.02 3.98
CA LYS A 67 19.74 27.73 3.78
C LYS A 67 20.06 26.23 3.75
N LYS A 68 19.07 25.35 3.92
CA LYS A 68 19.32 23.90 3.82
C LYS A 68 19.61 23.48 2.37
N ALA A 69 20.29 22.35 2.22
CA ALA A 69 20.48 21.76 0.90
C ALA A 69 19.14 21.27 0.33
N ILE A 70 19.04 21.30 -0.99
CA ILE A 70 17.89 20.80 -1.76
C ILE A 70 17.80 19.27 -1.59
N GLY A 71 16.57 18.75 -1.53
CA GLY A 71 16.30 17.32 -1.43
C GLY A 71 16.57 16.56 -2.73
N PRO A 72 16.43 15.22 -2.73
CA PRO A 72 16.61 14.39 -3.94
C PRO A 72 15.54 14.65 -5.02
N ASP A 73 14.45 15.31 -4.65
CA ASP A 73 13.39 15.80 -5.54
C ASP A 73 13.80 17.05 -6.34
N GLN A 74 14.99 17.59 -6.08
CA GLN A 74 15.52 18.81 -6.70
C GLN A 74 14.62 20.05 -6.50
N MET A 75 13.68 20.02 -5.55
CA MET A 75 12.76 21.13 -5.32
C MET A 75 13.43 22.24 -4.51
N PRO A 76 13.50 23.48 -5.03
CA PRO A 76 14.06 24.59 -4.28
C PRO A 76 13.25 24.89 -3.02
N ILE A 77 13.93 25.15 -1.90
CA ILE A 77 13.27 25.38 -0.61
C ILE A 77 12.35 26.60 -0.63
N TRP A 78 12.68 27.64 -1.42
CA TRP A 78 11.85 28.83 -1.54
C TRP A 78 10.45 28.51 -2.09
N VAL A 79 10.26 27.41 -2.82
CA VAL A 79 8.95 26.95 -3.32
C VAL A 79 8.05 26.61 -2.14
N LEU A 80 8.58 25.88 -1.15
CA LEU A 80 7.83 25.50 0.05
C LEU A 80 7.37 26.72 0.86
N THR A 81 8.23 27.73 0.97
CA THR A 81 7.91 28.96 1.71
C THR A 81 6.96 29.87 0.94
N ASN A 82 7.16 30.05 -0.38
CA ASN A 82 6.31 30.91 -1.21
C ASN A 82 4.90 30.37 -1.37
N TYR A 83 4.77 29.05 -1.50
CA TYR A 83 3.48 28.38 -1.64
C TYR A 83 2.94 27.83 -0.31
N ALA A 84 3.42 28.33 0.83
CA ALA A 84 2.95 27.98 2.16
C ALA A 84 1.47 28.33 2.41
N HIS A 85 0.82 29.09 1.52
CA HIS A 85 -0.62 29.37 1.56
C HIS A 85 -1.46 28.31 0.79
N ILE A 86 -0.84 27.54 -0.11
CA ILE A 86 -1.50 26.54 -0.96
C ILE A 86 -1.21 25.12 -0.47
N ILE A 87 0.06 24.79 -0.24
CA ILE A 87 0.55 23.45 0.12
C ILE A 87 -0.11 22.86 1.38
N PRO A 88 -0.45 23.63 2.44
CA PRO A 88 -1.03 23.05 3.65
C PRO A 88 -2.39 22.38 3.48
N LYS A 89 -3.12 22.62 2.39
CA LYS A 89 -4.42 21.98 2.14
C LYS A 89 -4.29 20.55 1.59
N PRO A 90 -3.58 20.31 0.47
CA PRO A 90 -3.46 18.98 -0.09
C PRO A 90 -2.60 18.03 0.75
N LEU A 91 -1.57 18.54 1.46
CA LEU A 91 -0.65 17.66 2.18
C LEU A 91 -1.36 16.83 3.26
N PRO A 92 -2.09 17.42 4.23
CA PRO A 92 -2.82 16.65 5.22
C PRO A 92 -3.94 15.81 4.62
N ALA A 93 -4.56 16.25 3.52
CA ALA A 93 -5.60 15.48 2.85
C ALA A 93 -5.05 14.14 2.33
N ILE A 94 -3.88 14.15 1.69
CA ILE A 94 -3.23 12.93 1.20
C ILE A 94 -2.81 12.03 2.37
N PHE A 95 -2.08 12.59 3.34
CA PHE A 95 -1.55 11.80 4.45
C PHE A 95 -2.65 11.24 5.37
N ASN A 96 -3.67 12.04 5.70
CA ASN A 96 -4.73 11.60 6.60
C ASN A 96 -5.67 10.58 5.94
N VAL A 97 -5.78 10.54 4.60
CA VAL A 97 -6.54 9.48 3.90
C VAL A 97 -5.91 8.12 4.13
N SER A 98 -4.60 8.00 3.99
CA SER A 98 -3.89 6.73 4.22
C SER A 98 -3.97 6.23 5.65
N ILE A 99 -4.16 7.13 6.63
CA ILE A 99 -4.27 6.77 8.05
C ILE A 99 -5.71 6.32 8.39
N ARG A 100 -6.71 6.74 7.61
CA ARG A 100 -8.13 6.44 7.83
C ARG A 100 -8.60 5.14 7.18
N GLN A 101 -7.78 4.49 6.35
CA GLN A 101 -8.04 3.20 5.71
C GLN A 101 -7.36 2.08 6.49
#